data_AF-A0A1I1FYQ7-F1
#
_entry.id   AF-A0A1I1FYQ7-F1
#
_cell.length_a   1.000
_cell.length_b   1.000
_cell.length_c   1.000
_cell.angle_alpha   90.00
_cell.angle_beta   90.00
_cell.angle_gamma   90.00
#
_symmetry.space_group_name_H-M   'P 1'
#
loop_
_entity.id
_entity.type
_entity.pdbx_description
1 polymer ?
#
loop_
_entity_poly.entity_id
_entity_poly.type
_entity_poly.pdbx_seq_one_letter_code
_entity_poly.pdbx_strand_id
1 'polypeptide(L)'
;MLFALICIVAIFGAGILLFSTVGLAIALIGALFMGISVTVIKLFILPRFEARDRLRLANDNIRITPERLEVRYDGYKKGYVIDCFYTSPETGRKFVFSTPPFAADPTPYLFDAKILVIANRVDYSNYYIDMNGLENIVK
;
A
#
# COMPACT_ATOMS: atom_id res chain seq x y z
N MET A 1 -58.03 -24.27 24.50
CA MET A 1 -56.57 -24.30 24.75
C MET A 1 -55.75 -24.41 23.47
N LEU A 2 -56.06 -25.34 22.55
CA LEU A 2 -55.34 -25.50 21.28
C LEU A 2 -55.30 -24.23 20.41
N PHE A 3 -56.45 -23.55 20.28
CA PHE A 3 -56.56 -22.33 19.47
C PHE A 3 -55.71 -21.17 20.00
N ALA A 4 -55.69 -20.96 21.32
CA ALA A 4 -54.85 -19.94 21.95
C ALA A 4 -53.36 -20.21 21.74
N LEU A 5 -52.95 -21.49 21.77
CA LEU A 5 -51.56 -21.90 21.56
C LEU A 5 -51.11 -21.66 20.10
N ILE A 6 -51.98 -21.92 19.13
CA ILE A 6 -51.72 -21.61 17.71
C ILE A 6 -51.57 -20.10 17.48
N CYS A 7 -52.43 -19.27 18.08
CA CYS A 7 -52.32 -17.81 17.97
C CYS A 7 -51.01 -17.28 18.56
N ILE A 8 -50.56 -17.82 19.70
CA ILE A 8 -49.28 -17.41 20.32
C ILE A 8 -48.11 -17.76 19.41
N VAL A 9 -48.07 -18.97 18.86
CA VAL A 9 -46.99 -19.40 17.94
C VAL A 9 -46.97 -18.54 16.67
N ALA A 10 -48.13 -18.19 16.13
CA ALA A 10 -48.23 -17.32 14.94
C ALA A 10 -47.69 -15.90 15.21
N ILE A 11 -47.98 -15.32 16.38
CA ILE A 11 -47.49 -13.99 16.77
C ILE A 11 -45.97 -14.00 16.95
N PHE A 12 -45.42 -15.01 17.62
CA PHE A 12 -43.97 -15.15 17.76
C PHE A 12 -43.27 -15.36 16.42
N GLY A 13 -43.84 -16.19 15.53
CA GLY A 13 -43.32 -16.40 14.18
C GLY A 13 -43.28 -15.13 13.33
N ALA A 14 -44.36 -14.33 13.38
CA ALA A 14 -44.42 -13.04 12.69
C ALA A 14 -43.41 -12.03 13.26
N GLY A 15 -43.23 -12.01 14.58
CA GLY A 15 -42.22 -11.18 15.25
C GLY A 15 -40.79 -11.51 14.81
N ILE A 16 -40.44 -12.79 14.73
CA ILE A 16 -39.11 -13.26 14.31
C ILE A 16 -38.85 -12.91 12.84
N LEU A 17 -39.85 -13.05 11.96
CA LEU A 17 -39.76 -12.69 10.53
C LEU A 17 -39.56 -11.19 10.32
N LEU A 18 -40.26 -10.36 11.08
CA LEU A 18 -40.06 -8.91 11.03
C LEU A 18 -38.67 -8.51 11.55
N PHE A 19 -38.19 -9.14 12.62
CA PHE A 19 -36.88 -8.83 13.17
C PHE A 19 -35.74 -9.28 12.24
N SER A 20 -35.89 -10.44 11.59
CA SER A 20 -34.86 -10.96 10.68
C SER A 20 -34.75 -10.14 9.39
N THR A 21 -35.87 -9.67 8.83
CA THR A 21 -35.88 -8.84 7.62
C THR A 21 -35.29 -7.45 7.87
N VAL A 22 -35.64 -6.81 8.99
CA VAL A 22 -35.04 -5.53 9.40
C VAL A 22 -33.55 -5.69 9.71
N GLY A 23 -33.17 -6.76 10.43
CA GLY A 23 -31.77 -7.06 10.72
C GLY A 23 -30.93 -7.27 9.46
N LEU A 24 -31.47 -8.00 8.48
CA LEU A 24 -30.82 -8.24 7.20
C LEU A 24 -30.66 -6.94 6.38
N ALA A 25 -31.68 -6.07 6.37
CA ALA A 25 -31.60 -4.77 5.71
C ALA A 25 -30.50 -3.89 6.33
N ILE A 26 -30.42 -3.83 7.65
CA ILE A 26 -29.38 -3.08 8.36
C ILE A 26 -27.98 -3.66 8.07
N ALA A 27 -27.86 -4.99 8.05
CA ALA A 27 -26.59 -5.66 7.74
C ALA A 27 -26.10 -5.33 6.31
N LEU A 28 -27.00 -5.32 5.33
CA LEU A 28 -26.67 -4.96 3.94
C LEU A 28 -26.24 -3.49 3.82
N ILE A 29 -26.94 -2.58 4.49
CA ILE A 29 -26.58 -1.15 4.50
C ILE A 29 -25.20 -0.97 5.17
N GLY A 30 -24.97 -1.62 6.32
CA GLY A 30 -23.68 -1.58 7.01
C GLY A 30 -22.54 -2.12 6.15
N ALA A 31 -22.74 -3.25 5.46
CA ALA A 31 -21.77 -3.82 4.54
C ALA A 31 -21.46 -2.87 3.37
N LEU A 32 -22.47 -2.20 2.82
CA LEU A 32 -22.30 -1.20 1.76
C LEU A 32 -21.43 -0.02 2.24
N PHE A 33 -21.74 0.56 3.40
CA PHE A 33 -20.96 1.66 3.98
C PHE A 33 -19.52 1.24 4.30
N MET A 34 -19.31 0.01 4.78
CA MET A 34 -17.97 -0.52 5.02
C MET A 34 -17.18 -0.71 3.73
N GLY A 35 -17.81 -1.18 2.65
CA GLY A 35 -17.17 -1.29 1.34
C GLY A 35 -16.76 0.08 0.76
N ILE A 36 -17.65 1.07 0.87
CA ILE A 36 -17.39 2.43 0.41
C ILE A 36 -16.29 3.09 1.25
N SER A 37 -16.28 2.93 2.56
CA SER A 37 -15.26 3.55 3.41
C SER A 37 -13.86 2.98 3.11
N VAL A 38 -13.72 1.67 2.97
CA VAL A 38 -12.44 1.03 2.64
C VAL A 38 -11.92 1.47 1.27
N THR A 39 -12.80 1.59 0.28
CA THR A 39 -12.42 2.05 -1.06
C THR A 39 -11.98 3.52 -1.04
N VAL A 40 -12.71 4.40 -0.34
CA VAL A 40 -12.31 5.80 -0.18
C VAL A 40 -10.96 5.93 0.54
N ILE A 41 -10.73 5.18 1.62
CA ILE A 41 -9.45 5.18 2.35
C ILE A 41 -8.30 4.76 1.42
N LYS A 42 -8.46 3.67 0.68
CA LYS A 42 -7.42 3.18 -0.24
C LYS A 42 -7.14 4.12 -1.41
N LEU A 43 -8.17 4.71 -1.99
CA LEU A 43 -8.02 5.52 -3.20
C LEU A 43 -7.59 6.96 -2.93
N PHE A 44 -8.02 7.55 -1.81
CA PHE A 44 -7.80 8.99 -1.56
C PHE A 44 -6.85 9.27 -0.40
N ILE A 45 -6.91 8.45 0.65
CA ILE A 45 -6.22 8.76 1.91
C ILE A 45 -4.78 8.23 1.88
N LEU A 46 -4.60 6.95 1.55
CA LEU A 46 -3.29 6.30 1.44
C LEU A 46 -2.30 7.04 0.52
N PRO A 47 -2.62 7.31 -0.76
CA PRO A 47 -1.67 7.97 -1.65
C PRO A 47 -1.32 9.40 -1.19
N ARG A 48 -2.23 10.07 -0.50
CA ARG A 48 -2.00 11.41 0.05
C ARG A 48 -1.02 11.40 1.23
N PHE A 49 -1.10 10.39 2.09
CA PHE A 49 -0.13 10.24 3.18
C PHE A 49 1.25 9.87 2.66
N GLU A 50 1.33 8.92 1.73
CA GLU A 50 2.60 8.54 1.09
C GLU A 50 3.29 9.74 0.42
N ALA A 51 2.53 10.58 -0.30
CA ALA A 51 3.07 11.79 -0.92
C ALA A 51 3.60 12.80 0.11
N ARG A 52 2.90 12.98 1.24
CA ARG A 52 3.35 13.89 2.31
C ARG A 52 4.62 13.39 2.98
N ASP A 53 4.72 12.08 3.21
CA ASP A 53 5.90 11.50 3.84
C ASP A 53 7.12 11.55 2.91
N ARG A 54 6.93 11.32 1.61
CA ARG A 54 7.97 11.56 0.60
C ARG A 54 8.48 13.00 0.61
N LEU A 55 7.59 13.99 0.73
CA LEU A 55 7.98 15.40 0.79
C LEU A 55 8.74 15.77 2.08
N ARG A 56 8.37 15.20 3.22
CA ARG A 56 9.11 15.39 4.48
C ARG A 56 10.51 14.78 4.38
N LEU A 57 10.60 13.58 3.83
CA LEU A 57 11.88 12.92 3.57
C LEU A 57 12.72 13.73 2.56
N ALA A 58 12.14 14.34 1.52
CA ALA A 58 12.91 15.08 0.53
C ALA A 58 13.58 16.37 1.08
N ASN A 59 13.04 16.96 2.16
CA ASN A 59 13.46 18.26 2.66
C ASN A 59 14.54 18.18 3.76
N ASP A 60 14.46 17.17 4.63
CA ASP A 60 15.32 17.08 5.83
C ASP A 60 16.47 16.05 5.68
N ASN A 61 16.58 15.38 4.52
CA ASN A 61 17.43 14.21 4.37
C ASN A 61 18.59 14.36 3.38
N ILE A 62 19.47 13.34 3.42
CA ILE A 62 20.60 13.21 2.52
C ILE A 62 20.17 12.61 1.19
N ARG A 63 20.74 13.14 0.10
CA ARG A 63 20.62 12.60 -1.25
C ARG A 63 21.86 11.75 -1.52
N ILE A 64 21.63 10.47 -1.76
CA ILE A 64 22.66 9.47 -1.98
C ILE A 64 22.67 9.11 -3.46
N THR A 65 23.84 9.22 -4.08
CA THR A 65 24.07 8.66 -5.42
C THR A 65 24.62 7.24 -5.23
N PRO A 66 23.91 6.20 -5.69
CA PRO A 66 24.37 4.83 -5.53
C PRO A 66 25.65 4.58 -6.35
N GLU A 67 26.53 3.74 -5.81
CA GLU A 67 27.79 3.35 -6.45
C GLU A 67 27.57 2.30 -7.54
N ARG A 68 26.58 1.44 -7.33
CA ARG A 68 26.23 0.34 -8.22
C ARG A 68 24.72 0.12 -8.19
N LEU A 69 24.18 -0.21 -9.35
CA LEU A 69 22.79 -0.60 -9.55
C LEU A 69 22.77 -2.05 -10.04
N GLU A 70 21.94 -2.89 -9.43
CA GLU A 70 21.69 -4.25 -9.92
C GLU A 70 20.20 -4.46 -10.09
N VAL A 71 19.80 -5.09 -11.19
CA VAL A 71 18.42 -5.50 -11.42
C VAL A 71 18.28 -6.96 -11.03
N ARG A 72 17.29 -7.25 -10.19
CA ARG A 72 16.97 -8.60 -9.74
C ARG A 72 15.48 -8.85 -9.83
N TYR A 73 15.08 -10.03 -10.29
CA TYR A 73 13.69 -10.47 -10.19
C TYR A 73 13.40 -10.95 -8.76
N ASP A 74 12.48 -10.29 -8.08
CA ASP A 74 12.02 -10.66 -6.75
C ASP A 74 10.73 -11.49 -6.85
N GLY A 75 10.86 -12.80 -6.64
CA GLY A 75 9.74 -13.74 -6.70
C GLY A 75 8.69 -13.53 -5.61
N TYR A 76 9.06 -12.91 -4.47
CA TYR A 76 8.10 -12.59 -3.41
C TYR A 76 7.24 -11.39 -3.81
N LYS A 77 7.86 -10.37 -4.40
CA LYS A 77 7.16 -9.16 -4.87
C LYS A 77 6.56 -9.31 -6.28
N LYS A 78 6.85 -10.42 -6.98
CA LYS A 78 6.43 -10.70 -8.36
C LYS A 78 6.78 -9.57 -9.33
N GLY A 79 8.03 -9.12 -9.30
CA GLY A 79 8.50 -8.07 -10.20
C GLY A 79 10.00 -7.87 -10.16
N TYR A 80 10.51 -7.07 -11.08
CA TYR A 80 11.91 -6.66 -11.11
C TYR A 80 12.16 -5.56 -10.09
N VAL A 81 13.26 -5.64 -9.36
CA VAL A 81 13.66 -4.66 -8.36
C VAL A 81 15.07 -4.22 -8.70
N ILE A 82 15.31 -2.91 -8.62
CA ILE A 82 16.63 -2.31 -8.71
C ILE A 82 17.17 -2.17 -7.28
N ASP A 83 18.26 -2.88 -7.01
CA ASP A 83 19.03 -2.83 -5.78
C ASP A 83 20.15 -1.78 -5.96
N CYS A 84 20.08 -0.72 -5.16
CA CYS A 84 20.99 0.42 -5.17
C CYS A 84 22.00 0.29 -4.02
N PHE A 85 23.26 0.07 -4.36
CA PHE A 85 24.33 -0.11 -3.37
C PHE A 85 24.97 1.21 -3.02
N TYR A 86 25.18 1.44 -1.73
CA TYR A 86 25.83 2.63 -1.21
C TYR A 86 26.74 2.30 -0.03
N THR A 87 27.94 2.85 -0.02
CA THR A 87 28.83 2.79 1.14
C THR A 87 28.85 4.15 1.83
N SER A 88 28.45 4.18 3.11
CA SER A 88 28.47 5.43 3.89
C SER A 88 29.91 5.93 4.08
N PRO A 89 30.25 7.16 3.68
CA PRO A 89 31.61 7.70 3.83
C PRO A 89 31.95 7.98 5.29
N GLU A 90 30.96 8.24 6.14
CA GLU A 90 31.14 8.53 7.58
C GLU A 90 31.42 7.25 8.39
N THR A 91 30.81 6.12 8.01
CA THR A 91 30.82 4.89 8.83
C THR A 91 31.44 3.68 8.14
N GLY A 92 31.69 3.74 6.82
CA GLY A 92 32.16 2.61 6.01
C GLY A 92 31.15 1.47 5.84
N ARG A 93 29.92 1.63 6.35
CA ARG A 93 28.87 0.61 6.25
C ARG A 93 28.26 0.57 4.87
N LYS A 94 28.01 -0.64 4.38
CA LYS A 94 27.33 -0.88 3.10
C LYS A 94 25.83 -1.00 3.32
N PHE A 95 25.06 -0.24 2.55
CA PHE A 95 23.61 -0.25 2.53
C PHE A 95 23.12 -0.67 1.15
N VAL A 96 22.00 -1.38 1.12
CA VAL A 96 21.31 -1.77 -0.10
C VAL A 96 19.90 -1.23 -0.02
N PHE A 97 19.56 -0.35 -0.94
CA PHE A 97 18.23 0.25 -1.05
C PHE A 97 17.52 -0.35 -2.25
N SER A 98 16.33 -0.89 -2.04
CA SER A 98 15.59 -1.60 -3.08
C SER A 98 14.39 -0.77 -3.52
N THR A 99 14.21 -0.65 -4.84
CA THR A 99 13.04 0.02 -5.42
C THR A 99 11.75 -0.78 -5.20
N PRO A 100 10.57 -0.15 -5.37
CA PRO A 100 9.33 -0.87 -5.59
C PRO A 100 9.44 -1.82 -6.79
N PRO A 101 8.70 -2.95 -6.81
CA PRO A 101 8.75 -3.90 -7.91
C PRO A 101 8.19 -3.30 -9.20
N PHE A 102 8.94 -3.45 -10.29
CA PHE A 102 8.57 -3.15 -11.67
C PHE A 102 7.95 -4.38 -12.33
N ALA A 103 6.94 -4.15 -13.18
CA ALA A 103 6.28 -5.22 -13.93
C ALA A 103 7.14 -5.77 -15.08
N ALA A 104 7.95 -4.91 -15.69
CA ALA A 104 8.86 -5.24 -16.79
C ALA A 104 10.32 -5.02 -16.37
N ASP A 105 11.25 -5.66 -17.08
CA ASP A 105 12.68 -5.53 -16.82
C ASP A 105 13.15 -4.08 -17.09
N PRO A 106 13.61 -3.33 -16.06
CA PRO A 106 14.06 -1.95 -16.20
C PRO A 106 15.47 -1.82 -16.79
N THR A 107 16.22 -2.93 -16.96
CA THR A 107 17.63 -2.93 -17.42
C THR A 107 17.91 -2.04 -18.64
N PRO A 108 17.08 -2.06 -19.71
CA PRO A 108 17.32 -1.24 -20.91
C PRO A 108 17.27 0.27 -20.64
N TYR A 109 16.57 0.70 -19.60
CA TYR A 109 16.30 2.10 -19.29
C TYR A 109 17.25 2.67 -18.23
N LEU A 110 18.13 1.84 -17.67
CA LEU A 110 19.09 2.25 -16.65
C LEU A 110 20.32 2.97 -17.21
N PHE A 111 20.59 2.86 -18.50
CA PHE A 111 21.80 3.44 -19.12
C PHE A 111 21.89 4.97 -18.98
N ASP A 112 20.77 5.69 -19.04
CA ASP A 112 20.72 7.15 -18.91
C ASP A 112 20.02 7.62 -17.61
N ALA A 113 19.56 6.69 -16.78
CA ALA A 113 18.79 7.02 -15.60
C ALA A 113 19.68 7.43 -14.42
N LYS A 114 19.54 8.68 -13.98
CA LYS A 114 20.11 9.14 -12.70
C LYS A 114 19.16 8.78 -11.56
N ILE A 115 19.33 7.58 -11.00
CA ILE A 115 18.61 7.14 -9.81
C ILE A 115 19.22 7.79 -8.58
N LEU A 116 18.38 8.43 -7.75
CA LEU A 116 18.80 9.03 -6.49
C LEU A 116 18.07 8.37 -5.33
N VAL A 117 18.81 8.05 -4.26
CA VAL A 117 18.22 7.53 -3.03
C VAL A 117 18.14 8.68 -2.02
N ILE A 118 16.94 8.94 -1.51
CA ILE A 118 16.68 9.92 -0.46
C ILE A 118 16.41 9.13 0.82
N ALA A 119 17.39 9.10 1.73
CA ALA A 119 17.29 8.32 2.96
C ALA A 119 17.41 9.23 4.18
N ASN A 120 16.69 8.92 5.25
CA ASN A 120 16.81 9.67 6.50
C ASN A 120 18.21 9.50 7.09
N ARG A 121 18.84 10.62 7.45
CA ARG A 121 20.21 10.65 8.00
C ARG A 121 20.32 9.89 9.33
N VAL A 122 19.24 9.88 10.12
CA VAL A 122 19.19 9.22 11.43
C VAL A 122 18.79 7.75 11.30
N ASP A 123 17.91 7.44 10.36
CA ASP A 123 17.40 6.09 10.14
C ASP A 123 17.37 5.73 8.65
N TYR A 124 18.41 5.04 8.19
CA TYR A 124 18.55 4.60 6.80
C TYR A 124 17.48 3.57 6.35
N SER A 125 16.69 3.01 7.28
CA SER A 125 15.58 2.13 6.89
C SER A 125 14.42 2.90 6.24
N ASN A 126 14.29 4.20 6.52
CA ASN A 126 13.29 5.06 5.92
C ASN A 126 13.89 5.82 4.74
N TYR A 127 13.60 5.32 3.53
CA TYR A 127 14.11 5.87 2.29
C TYR A 127 13.07 5.88 1.19
N TYR A 128 13.30 6.75 0.22
CA TYR A 128 12.60 6.81 -1.05
C TYR A 128 13.62 6.81 -2.18
N ILE A 129 13.32 6.11 -3.27
CA ILE A 129 14.17 6.11 -4.46
C ILE A 129 13.49 6.97 -5.51
N ASP A 130 14.13 8.07 -5.87
CA ASP A 130 13.74 8.89 -7.01
C ASP A 130 14.21 8.20 -8.29
N MET A 131 13.22 7.69 -9.02
CA MET A 131 13.41 6.91 -10.24
C MET A 131 13.45 7.81 -11.49
N ASN A 132 13.43 9.14 -11.33
CA ASN A 132 13.67 10.16 -12.37
C ASN A 132 13.01 9.84 -13.73
N GLY A 133 11.71 9.49 -13.72
CA GLY A 133 10.91 9.23 -14.92
C GLY A 133 10.78 7.76 -15.34
N LEU A 134 11.52 6.82 -14.73
CA LEU A 134 11.27 5.38 -14.92
C LEU A 134 9.87 4.95 -14.47
N GLU A 135 9.21 5.75 -13.62
CA GLU A 135 7.83 5.52 -13.14
C GLU A 135 6.79 5.44 -14.27
N ASN A 136 7.05 6.09 -15.41
CA ASN A 136 6.12 6.11 -16.56
C ASN A 136 6.22 4.85 -17.43
N ILE A 137 7.26 4.04 -17.26
CA ILE A 137 7.40 2.72 -17.91
C ILE A 137 6.60 1.65 -17.14
N VAL A 138 6.00 2.03 -15.99
CA VAL A 138 5.38 1.16 -14.98
C VAL A 138 3.84 1.19 -15.01
N LYS A 139 3.21 1.79 -16.02
CA LYS A 139 1.75 1.69 -16.22
C LYS A 139 1.38 0.67 -17.27
#